data_AF-A0A5C7ZM91-F1
#
_entry.id   AF-A0A5C7ZM91-F1
#
_cell.length_a   1.000
_cell.length_b   1.000
_cell.length_c   1.000
_cell.angle_alpha   90.00
_cell.angle_beta   90.00
_cell.angle_gamma   90.00
#
_symmetry.space_group_name_H-M   'P 1'
#
loop_
_entity.id
_entity.type
_entity.pdbx_description
1 polymer ?
#
loop_
_entity_poly.entity_id
_entity_poly.type
_entity_poly.pdbx_seq_one_letter_code
_entity_poly.pdbx_strand_id
1 'polypeptide(L)'
;ILDDLFLARRISEHAAEVLQAIVHQRYKLRRAIVITSNRVVQDWGKYLGDATMASTILDRLMHRCAMLEFEGKSYRLKEAAARIAITPESS
;
A
#
# COMPACT_ATOMS: atom_id res chain seq x y z
N ILE A 1 4.97 -8.60 5.69
CA ILE A 1 4.53 -7.93 4.44
C ILE A 1 3.23 -7.24 4.78
N LEU A 2 3.09 -5.96 4.45
CA LEU A 2 1.86 -5.19 4.62
C LEU A 2 1.30 -4.99 3.22
N ASP A 3 0.19 -5.65 2.91
CA ASP A 3 -0.36 -5.67 1.57
C ASP A 3 -1.58 -4.75 1.46
N ASP A 4 -1.77 -4.11 0.30
CA ASP A 4 -2.90 -3.24 -0.03
C ASP A 4 -3.21 -2.17 1.03
N LEU A 5 -2.16 -1.52 1.55
CA LEU A 5 -2.30 -0.47 2.55
C LEU A 5 -3.18 0.66 1.99
N PHE A 6 -4.18 1.08 2.78
CA PHE A 6 -5.15 2.13 2.43
C PHE A 6 -6.09 1.82 1.26
N LEU A 7 -6.38 0.53 1.04
CA LEU A 7 -7.49 0.11 0.18
C LEU A 7 -8.83 0.73 0.64
N ALA A 8 -9.09 0.71 1.95
CA ALA A 8 -10.19 1.43 2.57
C ALA A 8 -9.86 2.94 2.68
N ARG A 9 -10.85 3.81 2.45
CA ARG A 9 -10.70 5.28 2.40
C ARG A 9 -10.00 5.90 3.62
N ARG A 10 -10.12 5.30 4.79
CA ARG A 10 -9.47 5.73 6.03
C ARG A 10 -9.40 4.55 6.99
N ILE A 11 -8.32 4.44 7.76
CA ILE A 11 -8.21 3.45 8.83
C ILE A 11 -8.61 4.06 10.18
N SER A 12 -8.98 3.22 11.15
CA SER A 12 -9.26 3.71 12.51
C SER A 12 -7.98 4.24 13.17
N GLU A 13 -8.13 5.14 14.14
CA GLU A 13 -7.00 5.69 14.92
C GLU A 13 -6.18 4.55 15.56
N HIS A 14 -6.86 3.56 16.15
CA HIS A 14 -6.19 2.40 16.72
C HIS A 14 -5.36 1.61 15.68
N ALA A 15 -5.87 1.43 14.46
CA ALA A 15 -5.10 0.76 13.41
C ALA A 15 -3.89 1.59 12.97
N ALA A 16 -4.01 2.93 12.97
CA ALA A 16 -2.90 3.83 12.66
C ALA A 16 -1.80 3.77 13.74
N GLU A 17 -2.18 3.74 15.02
CA GLU A 17 -1.25 3.54 16.14
C GLU A 17 -0.51 2.20 16.05
N VAL A 18 -1.23 1.12 15.73
CA VAL A 18 -0.63 -0.20 15.52
C VAL A 18 0.35 -0.19 14.35
N LEU A 19 0.00 0.45 13.23
CA LEU A 19 0.91 0.61 12.09
C LEU A 19 2.18 1.35 12.49
N GLN A 20 2.05 2.47 13.23
CA GLN A 20 3.18 3.23 13.74
C GLN A 20 4.09 2.37 14.64
N ALA A 21 3.51 1.62 15.56
CA ALA A 21 4.25 0.74 16.46
C ALA A 21 5.03 -0.34 15.69
N ILE A 22 4.40 -0.98 14.69
CA ILE A 22 5.05 -1.98 13.83
C ILE A 22 6.22 -1.36 13.06
N VAL A 23 6.01 -0.23 12.40
CA VAL A 23 7.04 0.47 11.63
C VAL A 23 8.21 0.86 12.52
N HIS A 24 7.93 1.45 13.69
CA HIS A 24 8.96 1.85 14.65
C HIS A 24 9.78 0.65 15.15
N GLN A 25 9.11 -0.44 15.53
CA GLN A 25 9.79 -1.63 16.04
C GLN A 25 10.69 -2.28 14.97
N ARG A 26 10.20 -2.43 13.73
CA ARG A 26 10.99 -3.03 12.64
C ARG A 26 12.16 -2.15 12.25
N TYR A 27 11.95 -0.83 12.20
CA TYR A 27 13.02 0.14 11.96
C TYR A 27 14.13 0.02 13.02
N LYS A 28 13.77 0.06 14.31
CA LYS A 28 14.70 -0.07 15.44
C LYS A 28 15.50 -1.38 15.40
N LEU A 29 14.83 -2.49 15.09
CA LEU A 29 15.44 -3.81 15.01
C LEU A 29 16.16 -4.08 13.67
N ARG A 30 16.20 -3.09 12.76
CA ARG A 30 16.78 -3.22 11.41
C ARG A 30 16.24 -4.42 10.63
N ARG A 31 14.92 -4.64 10.71
CA ARG A 31 14.23 -5.73 10.01
C ARG A 31 13.51 -5.21 8.80
N ALA A 32 13.58 -5.95 7.69
CA ALA A 32 12.90 -5.59 6.45
C ALA A 32 11.37 -5.52 6.64
N ILE A 33 10.75 -4.58 5.92
CA ILE A 33 9.31 -4.48 5.69
C ILE A 33 9.13 -4.34 4.17
N VAL A 34 8.18 -5.10 3.62
CA VAL A 34 7.64 -4.86 2.28
C VAL A 34 6.23 -4.33 2.45
N ILE A 35 5.95 -3.22 1.79
CA ILE A 35 4.64 -2.56 1.78
C ILE A 35 4.19 -2.45 0.33
N THR A 36 2.93 -2.78 0.07
CA THR A 36 2.25 -2.43 -1.19
C THR A 36 1.11 -1.46 -0.86
N SER A 37 0.89 -0.49 -1.75
CA SER A 37 -0.21 0.45 -1.65
C SER A 37 -0.59 0.93 -3.04
N ASN A 38 -1.88 1.18 -3.25
CA ASN A 38 -2.39 1.86 -4.43
C ASN A 38 -2.47 3.39 -4.25
N ARG A 39 -1.91 3.91 -3.15
CA ARG A 39 -1.89 5.33 -2.81
C ARG A 39 -0.47 5.87 -2.84
N VAL A 40 -0.30 7.04 -3.43
CA VAL A 40 0.95 7.79 -3.37
C VAL A 40 1.25 8.17 -1.92
N VAL A 41 2.53 8.12 -1.53
CA VAL A 41 2.96 8.36 -0.13
C VAL A 41 2.55 9.73 0.41
N GLN A 42 2.48 10.73 -0.47
CA GLN A 42 2.09 12.11 -0.15
C GLN A 42 0.65 12.19 0.36
N ASP A 43 -0.22 11.25 -0.02
CA ASP A 43 -1.62 11.23 0.41
C ASP A 43 -1.85 10.48 1.73
N TRP A 44 -0.84 9.80 2.29
CA TRP A 44 -1.02 8.92 3.46
C TRP A 44 -1.59 9.65 4.68
N GLY A 45 -1.31 10.94 4.86
CA GLY A 45 -1.91 11.76 5.92
C GLY A 45 -3.44 11.76 5.91
N LYS A 46 -4.06 11.72 4.72
CA LYS A 46 -5.53 11.68 4.57
C LYS A 46 -6.11 10.34 5.03
N TYR A 47 -5.40 9.24 4.78
CA TYR A 47 -5.86 7.88 5.11
C TYR A 47 -5.58 7.50 6.57
N LEU A 48 -4.53 8.07 7.15
CA LEU A 48 -4.21 7.92 8.58
C LEU A 48 -5.05 8.85 9.46
N GLY A 49 -5.51 9.98 8.94
CA GLY A 49 -6.27 10.97 9.71
C GLY A 49 -5.40 11.87 10.60
N ASP A 50 -4.08 11.67 10.60
CA ASP A 50 -3.09 12.46 11.31
C ASP A 50 -1.84 12.66 10.43
N ALA A 51 -1.61 13.90 10.01
CA ALA A 51 -0.48 14.26 9.16
C ALA A 51 0.88 14.17 9.88
N THR A 52 0.91 14.36 11.19
CA THR A 52 2.12 14.26 12.02
C THR A 52 2.53 12.81 12.16
N MET A 53 1.57 11.93 12.45
CA MET A 53 1.79 10.49 12.48
C MET A 53 2.23 9.96 11.10
N ALA A 54 1.57 10.40 10.03
CA ALA A 54 1.94 10.02 8.67
C ALA A 54 3.39 10.41 8.33
N SER A 55 3.78 11.65 8.63
CA SER A 55 5.15 12.13 8.40
C SER A 55 6.16 11.32 9.21
N THR A 56 5.81 10.95 10.45
CA THR A 56 6.64 10.11 11.31
C THR A 56 6.81 8.72 10.71
N ILE A 57 5.74 8.05 10.30
CA ILE A 57 5.78 6.73 9.67
C ILE A 57 6.62 6.78 8.39
N LEU A 58 6.35 7.75 7.51
CA LEU A 58 7.02 7.89 6.23
C LEU A 58 8.51 8.14 6.40
N ASP A 59 8.93 9.00 7.33
CA ASP A 59 10.35 9.24 7.61
C ASP A 59 11.11 7.93 7.91
N ARG A 60 10.53 7.02 8.70
CA ARG A 60 11.20 5.77 9.09
C ARG A 60 11.20 4.75 7.96
N LEU A 61 10.15 4.72 7.15
CA LEU A 61 10.10 3.87 5.95
C LEU A 61 11.09 4.37 4.89
N MET A 62 11.08 5.67 4.60
CA MET A 62 11.83 6.28 3.51
C MET A 62 13.32 6.36 3.80
N HIS A 63 13.74 6.42 5.06
CA HIS A 63 15.16 6.48 5.43
C HIS A 63 16.02 5.34 4.84
N ARG A 64 15.45 4.14 4.68
CA ARG A 64 16.16 2.97 4.12
C ARG A 64 15.25 2.12 3.23
N CYS A 65 14.61 2.73 2.23
CA CYS A 65 13.77 2.02 1.27
C CYS A 65 14.36 2.01 -0.15
N ALA A 66 13.86 1.08 -0.95
CA ALA A 66 13.83 1.19 -2.40
C ALA A 66 12.36 1.40 -2.79
N MET A 67 12.02 2.58 -3.31
CA MET A 67 10.68 2.86 -3.80
C MET A 67 10.52 2.27 -5.20
N LEU A 68 9.44 1.52 -5.41
CA LEU A 68 9.08 0.95 -6.70
C LEU A 68 7.70 1.49 -7.07
N GLU A 69 7.67 2.34 -8.08
CA GLU A 69 6.42 2.84 -8.66
C GLU A 69 6.03 1.94 -9.84
N PHE A 70 4.80 1.47 -9.81
CA PHE A 70 4.25 0.60 -10.84
C PHE A 70 3.19 1.38 -11.63
N GLU A 71 3.40 1.48 -12.94
CA GLU A 71 2.46 2.09 -13.87
C GLU A 71 1.91 1.05 -14.85
N GLY A 72 0.74 1.33 -15.41
CA GLY A 72 0.15 0.53 -16.48
C GLY A 72 -1.21 -0.07 -16.13
N LYS A 73 -1.73 -0.86 -17.07
CA LYS A 73 -3.07 -1.46 -16.97
C LYS A 73 -3.04 -2.67 -16.04
N SER A 74 -4.15 -2.88 -15.32
CA SER A 74 -4.35 -4.06 -14.47
C SER A 74 -4.16 -5.36 -15.26
N TYR A 75 -3.26 -6.22 -14.78
CA TYR A 75 -3.09 -7.57 -15.32
C TYR A 75 -4.40 -8.37 -15.28
N ARG A 76 -5.21 -8.18 -14.22
CA ARG A 76 -6.53 -8.84 -14.10
C ARG A 76 -7.48 -8.45 -15.24
N LEU A 77 -7.43 -7.19 -15.70
CA LEU A 77 -8.23 -6.74 -16.84
C LEU A 77 -7.74 -7.36 -18.15
N LYS A 78 -6.42 -7.44 -18.34
CA LYS A 78 -5.82 -8.11 -19.51
C LYS A 78 -6.24 -9.58 -19.58
N GLU A 79 -6.18 -10.30 -18.47
CA GLU A 79 -6.60 -11.70 -18.41
C GLU A 79 -8.11 -11.87 -18.57
N ALA A 80 -8.92 -10.97 -18.01
CA ALA A 80 -10.37 -11.00 -18.20
C ALA A 80 -10.75 -10.79 -19.67
N ALA A 81 -10.11 -9.82 -20.35
CA ALA A 81 -10.30 -9.60 -21.77
C ALA A 81 -9.88 -10.82 -22.61
N ALA A 82 -8.76 -11.45 -22.27
CA ALA A 82 -8.30 -12.67 -22.95
C ALA A 82 -9.30 -13.83 -22.77
N ARG A 83 -9.87 -14.02 -21.56
CA ARG A 83 -10.91 -15.03 -21.33
C ARG A 83 -12.17 -14.78 -22.16
N ILE A 84 -12.64 -13.53 -22.23
CA ILE A 84 -13.82 -13.17 -23.02
C ILE A 84 -13.59 -13.44 -24.51
N ALA A 85 -12.40 -13.12 -25.04
CA ALA A 85 -12.07 -13.35 -26.45
C ALA A 85 -11.96 -14.83 -26.84
N ILE A 86 -11.78 -15.74 -25.87
CA ILE A 86 -11.64 -17.18 -26.10
C ILE A 86 -12.98 -17.91 -25.96
N THR A 87 -13.98 -17.32 -25.29
CA THR A 87 -15.32 -17.89 -25.20
C THR A 87 -15.98 -17.79 -26.58
N PRO A 88 -16.21 -18.91 -27.31
CA PRO A 88 -16.99 -18.86 -28.54
C PRO A 88 -18.42 -18.47 -28.15
N GLU A 89 -19.06 -17.60 -28.92
CA GLU A 89 -20.49 -17.34 -28.77
C GLU A 89 -21.23 -18.67 -28.91
N SER A 90 -21.66 -19.24 -27.78
CA SER A 90 -22.53 -20.40 -27.75
C SER A 90 -23.85 -19.97 -28.36
N SER A 91 -24.04 -20.41 -29.62
CA SER A 91 -25.30 -20.34 -30.37
C SER A 91 -26.42 -21.08 -29.67
#